data_AF-A0A3C1ZCN0-F1
#
_entry.id   AF-A0A3C1ZCN0-F1
#
_cell.length_a   1.000
_cell.length_b   1.000
_cell.length_c   1.000
_cell.angle_alpha   90.00
_cell.angle_beta   90.00
_cell.angle_gamma   90.00
#
_symmetry.space_group_name_H-M   'P 1'
#
loop_
_entity.id
_entity.type
_entity.pdbx_description
1 polymer ?
#
loop_
_entity_poly.entity_id
_entity_poly.type
_entity_poly.pdbx_seq_one_letter_code
_entity_poly.pdbx_strand_id
1 'polypeptide(L)'
;MTTATYRHDYVMPLFRRLGDVRSFAGTAFCIGDYLVTAGHVVADAATYYVRNGSDWHSLQHDLWIPRQVPAFDKHGWDVAFYPVPGLQSPLSLADADARPDDELEVVCWQMRPAGPERLATQSLVIKEPDENAYLRLATVDRITHGSSGSPVMRDGKVYGVLTMGRDHVESAGMAPLRRQLEQNTCWAFKASRVRSFLP
;
A
#
# COMPACT_ATOMS: atom_id res chain seq x y z
N MET A 1 28.90 2.98 -6.62
CA MET A 1 27.45 3.10 -6.37
C MET A 1 26.88 1.70 -6.40
N THR A 2 26.53 1.15 -5.23
CA THR A 2 25.90 -0.18 -5.14
C THR A 2 24.45 -0.06 -5.56
N THR A 3 24.10 -0.65 -6.69
CA THR A 3 22.72 -0.86 -7.12
C THR A 3 22.02 -1.69 -6.06
N ALA A 4 21.06 -1.09 -5.36
CA ALA A 4 20.19 -1.81 -4.43
C ALA A 4 19.22 -2.67 -5.26
N THR A 5 19.65 -3.86 -5.66
CA THR A 5 18.72 -4.89 -6.14
C THR A 5 18.04 -5.51 -4.93
N TYR A 6 16.75 -5.22 -4.74
CA TYR A 6 15.87 -6.04 -3.89
C TYR A 6 15.71 -7.41 -4.57
N ARG A 7 16.46 -8.41 -4.09
CA ARG A 7 16.63 -9.70 -4.77
C ARG A 7 15.50 -10.71 -4.53
N HIS A 8 14.63 -10.48 -3.54
CA HIS A 8 13.63 -11.47 -3.12
C HIS A 8 12.19 -10.98 -3.17
N ASP A 9 11.88 -9.81 -2.58
CA ASP A 9 10.53 -9.25 -2.59
C ASP A 9 10.47 -7.78 -3.06
N TYR A 10 9.37 -7.42 -3.73
CA TYR A 10 9.06 -6.05 -4.20
C TYR A 10 7.93 -5.39 -3.41
N VAL A 11 7.35 -6.12 -2.44
CA VAL A 11 6.37 -5.64 -1.47
C VAL A 11 6.87 -6.02 -0.09
N MET A 12 7.28 -5.04 0.69
CA MET A 12 8.07 -5.21 1.91
C MET A 12 7.37 -4.63 3.13
N PRO A 13 7.58 -5.20 4.32
CA PRO A 13 7.14 -4.60 5.57
C PRO A 13 8.09 -3.45 5.95
N LEU A 14 7.50 -2.38 6.45
CA LEU A 14 8.19 -1.16 6.88
C LEU A 14 8.08 -0.99 8.40
N PHE A 15 9.18 -0.58 9.03
CA PHE A 15 9.35 -0.54 10.48
C PHE A 15 9.91 0.81 10.95
N ARG A 16 9.56 1.22 12.16
CA ARG A 16 10.10 2.44 12.80
C ARG A 16 11.42 2.21 13.53
N ARG A 17 11.78 0.96 13.82
CA ARG A 17 13.01 0.58 14.55
C ARG A 17 13.65 -0.65 13.95
N LEU A 18 14.98 -0.65 13.87
CA LEU A 18 15.77 -1.77 13.36
C LEU A 18 15.56 -3.02 14.23
N GLY A 19 15.15 -4.12 13.61
CA GLY A 19 15.03 -5.43 14.28
C GLY A 19 13.85 -5.58 15.25
N ASP A 20 13.09 -4.52 15.52
CA ASP A 20 11.93 -4.59 16.42
C ASP A 20 10.66 -4.82 15.61
N VAL A 21 10.21 -6.08 15.56
CA VAL A 21 8.99 -6.48 14.84
C VAL A 21 7.74 -5.74 15.33
N ARG A 22 7.72 -5.29 16.60
CA ARG A 22 6.58 -4.54 17.17
C ARG A 22 6.52 -3.10 16.65
N SER A 23 7.60 -2.61 16.04
CA SER A 23 7.67 -1.28 15.44
C SER A 23 7.13 -1.23 13.99
N PHE A 24 6.52 -2.32 13.52
CA PHE A 24 5.88 -2.39 12.21
C PHE A 24 4.91 -1.22 12.00
N ALA A 25 5.07 -0.55 10.87
CA ALA A 25 4.35 0.67 10.53
C ALA A 25 3.37 0.45 9.38
N GLY A 26 3.77 -0.35 8.39
CA GLY A 26 2.96 -0.55 7.20
C GLY A 26 3.67 -1.35 6.13
N THR A 27 3.14 -1.25 4.91
CA THR A 27 3.68 -1.89 3.72
C THR A 27 4.30 -0.85 2.80
N ALA A 28 5.40 -1.19 2.14
CA ALA A 28 5.98 -0.42 1.06
C ALA A 28 6.23 -1.32 -0.14
N PHE A 29 6.30 -0.76 -1.34
CA PHE A 29 6.58 -1.55 -2.55
C PHE A 29 7.38 -0.76 -3.58
N CYS A 30 8.02 -1.46 -4.51
CA CYS A 30 8.91 -0.86 -5.49
C CYS A 30 8.17 -0.49 -6.78
N ILE A 31 8.35 0.71 -7.32
CA ILE A 31 8.02 1.08 -8.71
C ILE A 31 9.17 1.89 -9.29
N GLY A 32 9.74 1.44 -10.41
CA GLY A 32 10.92 2.09 -11.00
C GLY A 32 12.02 2.30 -9.95
N ASP A 33 12.54 3.53 -9.87
CA ASP A 33 13.56 3.95 -8.90
C ASP A 33 13.00 4.36 -7.52
N TYR A 34 11.78 3.94 -7.16
CA TYR A 34 11.12 4.39 -5.93
C TYR A 34 10.61 3.23 -5.08
N LEU A 35 10.72 3.40 -3.76
CA LEU A 35 9.80 2.78 -2.82
C LEU A 35 8.59 3.68 -2.63
N VAL A 36 7.41 3.09 -2.62
CA VAL A 36 6.13 3.78 -2.48
C VAL A 36 5.38 3.21 -1.27
N THR A 37 4.78 4.07 -0.47
CA THR A 37 3.91 3.70 0.67
C THR A 37 2.86 4.79 0.91
N ALA A 38 2.00 4.60 1.91
CA ALA A 38 1.07 5.63 2.35
C ALA A 38 1.79 6.70 3.17
N GLY A 39 1.41 7.97 3.00
CA GLY A 39 2.08 9.12 3.62
C GLY A 39 2.08 9.04 5.15
N HIS A 40 0.95 8.66 5.74
CA HIS A 40 0.83 8.53 7.19
C HIS A 40 1.69 7.41 7.80
N VAL A 41 2.12 6.42 7.00
CA VAL A 41 3.00 5.33 7.46
C VAL A 41 4.39 5.85 7.81
N VAL A 42 4.83 6.93 7.16
CA VAL A 42 6.19 7.48 7.26
C VAL A 42 6.25 8.87 7.91
N ALA A 43 5.24 9.22 8.71
CA ALA A 43 5.06 10.58 9.23
C ALA A 43 5.66 10.87 10.62
N ASP A 44 6.08 9.86 11.37
CA ASP A 44 6.27 9.94 12.83
C ASP A 44 7.62 9.42 13.37
N ALA A 45 8.56 9.05 12.49
CA ALA A 45 9.89 8.57 12.88
C ALA A 45 10.99 9.23 12.04
N ALA A 46 12.16 9.50 12.66
CA ALA A 46 13.31 10.08 11.98
C ALA A 46 14.00 9.11 11.00
N THR A 47 13.83 7.81 11.20
CA THR A 47 14.36 6.76 10.33
C THR A 47 13.38 5.61 10.29
N TYR A 48 13.19 5.07 9.10
CA TYR A 48 12.41 3.87 8.85
C TYR A 48 13.31 2.75 8.34
N TYR A 49 12.80 1.53 8.34
CA TYR A 49 13.50 0.38 7.83
C TYR A 49 12.58 -0.49 7.00
N VAL A 50 13.04 -0.95 5.84
CA VAL A 50 12.38 -2.03 5.10
C VAL A 50 13.15 -3.33 5.29
N ARG A 51 12.40 -4.43 5.43
CA ARG A 51 12.97 -5.77 5.52
C ARG A 51 12.76 -6.54 4.22
N ASN A 52 13.81 -7.06 3.62
CA ASN A 52 13.74 -7.92 2.43
C ASN A 52 14.46 -9.24 2.71
N GLY A 53 13.71 -10.32 2.91
CA GLY A 53 14.27 -11.55 3.49
C GLY A 53 14.87 -11.30 4.88
N SER A 54 16.15 -11.62 5.06
CA SER A 54 16.92 -11.35 6.28
C SER A 54 17.48 -9.93 6.37
N ASP A 55 17.49 -9.21 5.25
CA ASP A 55 18.22 -7.95 5.14
C ASP A 55 17.35 -6.78 5.58
N TRP A 56 17.98 -5.81 6.24
CA TRP A 56 17.36 -4.58 6.69
C TRP A 56 18.02 -3.39 6.02
N HIS A 57 17.21 -2.50 5.44
CA HIS A 57 17.69 -1.28 4.80
C HIS A 57 17.11 -0.08 5.52
N SER A 58 17.98 0.86 5.91
CA SER A 58 17.56 2.11 6.55
C SER A 58 17.09 3.12 5.50
N LEU A 59 16.03 3.85 5.87
CA LEU A 59 15.38 4.87 5.05
C LEU A 59 15.28 6.15 5.88
N GLN A 60 16.10 7.14 5.56
CA GLN A 60 16.10 8.42 6.29
C GLN A 60 14.81 9.21 6.02
N HIS A 61 14.19 9.76 7.08
CA HIS A 61 12.90 10.41 6.95
C HIS A 61 12.89 11.59 5.97
N ASP A 62 13.96 12.39 5.99
CA ASP A 62 14.14 13.60 5.16
C ASP A 62 14.21 13.34 3.66
N LEU A 63 14.43 12.08 3.24
CA LEU A 63 14.45 11.69 1.84
C LEU A 63 13.07 11.24 1.32
N TRP A 64 12.08 11.09 2.20
CA TRP A 64 10.71 10.84 1.75
C TRP A 64 10.13 12.08 1.11
N ILE A 65 9.48 11.87 -0.04
CA ILE A 65 8.75 12.88 -0.78
C ILE A 65 7.25 12.62 -0.53
N PRO A 66 6.64 13.22 0.51
CA PRO A 66 5.21 13.11 0.72
C PRO A 66 4.45 13.89 -0.35
N ARG A 67 3.28 13.37 -0.75
CA ARG A 67 2.41 14.02 -1.73
C ARG A 67 1.00 14.18 -1.21
N GLN A 68 0.49 15.39 -1.44
CA GLN A 68 -0.83 15.76 -0.99
C GLN A 68 -1.87 15.16 -1.94
N VAL A 69 -2.82 14.44 -1.38
CA VAL A 69 -4.04 13.98 -2.00
C VAL A 69 -5.22 14.78 -1.43
N PRO A 70 -5.83 15.68 -2.23
CA PRO A 70 -7.05 16.33 -1.81
C PRO A 70 -8.22 15.33 -1.71
N ALA A 71 -9.06 15.53 -0.68
CA ALA A 71 -10.33 14.85 -0.40
C ALA A 71 -10.25 13.44 0.23
N PHE A 72 -10.15 13.39 1.57
CA PHE A 72 -11.11 12.67 2.46
C PHE A 72 -10.82 12.91 3.95
N ASP A 73 -9.72 13.55 4.31
CA ASP A 73 -9.51 14.08 5.65
C ASP A 73 -8.62 15.35 5.68
N LYS A 74 -8.57 15.94 6.87
CA LYS A 74 -7.78 17.10 7.29
C LYS A 74 -6.25 16.92 7.16
N HIS A 75 -5.75 15.76 6.75
CA HIS A 75 -4.30 15.47 6.76
C HIS A 75 -3.63 15.63 5.42
N GLY A 76 -4.37 15.66 4.31
CA GLY A 76 -3.88 16.09 3.01
C GLY A 76 -2.82 15.19 2.38
N TRP A 77 -1.88 14.58 3.10
CA TRP A 77 -0.72 13.84 2.56
C TRP A 77 -0.88 12.36 2.81
N ASP A 78 -1.07 11.55 1.76
CA ASP A 78 -1.34 10.13 1.97
C ASP A 78 -0.63 9.17 1.01
N VAL A 79 0.28 9.67 0.18
CA VAL A 79 1.28 8.84 -0.51
C VAL A 79 2.66 9.44 -0.30
N ALA A 80 3.66 8.58 -0.11
CA ALA A 80 5.06 8.98 0.00
C ALA A 80 5.95 8.13 -0.89
N PHE A 81 6.97 8.77 -1.43
CA PHE A 81 7.96 8.17 -2.32
C PHE A 81 9.35 8.29 -1.71
N TYR A 82 10.13 7.22 -1.74
CA TYR A 82 11.53 7.24 -1.32
C TYR A 82 12.40 6.88 -2.52
N PRO A 83 13.29 7.78 -2.97
CA PRO A 83 14.15 7.53 -4.11
C PRO A 83 15.21 6.47 -3.79
N VAL A 84 15.31 5.46 -4.64
CA VAL A 84 16.32 4.40 -4.61
C VAL A 84 16.92 4.28 -6.02
N PRO A 85 17.93 5.10 -6.35
CA PRO A 85 18.50 5.12 -7.70
C PRO A 85 19.03 3.75 -8.16
N GLY A 86 18.62 3.33 -9.36
CA GLY A 86 19.03 2.05 -9.94
C GLY A 86 18.24 0.86 -9.41
N LEU A 87 17.15 1.10 -8.69
CA LEU A 87 16.24 0.06 -8.25
C LEU A 87 15.54 -0.55 -9.46
N GLN A 88 15.51 -1.88 -9.51
CA GLN A 88 14.75 -2.63 -10.50
C GLN A 88 13.49 -3.17 -9.83
N SER A 89 12.32 -2.81 -10.38
CA SER A 89 11.03 -3.37 -9.96
C SER A 89 10.33 -4.03 -11.15
N PRO A 90 9.79 -5.25 -10.99
CA PRO A 90 8.88 -5.84 -11.96
C PRO A 90 7.50 -5.17 -11.93
N LEU A 91 7.22 -4.34 -10.91
CA LEU A 91 5.98 -3.59 -10.81
C LEU A 91 6.08 -2.28 -11.58
N SER A 92 5.05 -1.98 -12.36
CA SER A 92 4.87 -0.70 -13.03
C SER A 92 3.46 -0.18 -12.78
N LEU A 93 3.23 1.13 -12.90
CA LEU A 93 1.89 1.68 -12.80
C LEU A 93 1.03 1.22 -13.99
N ALA A 94 -0.23 0.90 -13.72
CA ALA A 94 -1.21 0.53 -14.74
C ALA A 94 -1.48 1.71 -15.68
N ASP A 95 -1.47 1.48 -16.99
CA ASP A 95 -1.57 2.53 -18.00
C ASP A 95 -2.93 3.27 -17.96
N ALA A 96 -3.98 2.59 -17.53
CA ALA A 96 -5.33 3.11 -17.29
C ALA A 96 -5.79 2.82 -15.85
N ASP A 97 -6.75 3.61 -15.38
CA ASP A 97 -7.41 3.37 -14.09
C ASP A 97 -8.29 2.11 -14.14
N ALA A 98 -8.44 1.47 -12.98
CA ALA A 98 -9.31 0.31 -12.83
C ALA A 98 -10.78 0.72 -12.88
N ARG A 99 -11.61 -0.13 -13.48
CA ARG A 99 -13.04 0.09 -13.67
C ARG A 99 -13.85 -0.63 -12.60
N PRO A 100 -15.11 -0.23 -12.36
CA PRO A 100 -16.03 -1.05 -11.56
C PRO A 100 -16.05 -2.49 -12.06
N ASP A 101 -16.14 -3.42 -11.12
CA ASP A 101 -16.11 -4.86 -11.32
C ASP A 101 -14.76 -5.45 -11.80
N ASP A 102 -13.69 -4.64 -11.94
CA ASP A 102 -12.35 -5.20 -12.12
C ASP A 102 -11.96 -6.03 -10.89
N GLU A 103 -11.46 -7.24 -11.17
CA GLU A 103 -10.79 -8.08 -10.18
C GLU A 103 -9.30 -7.73 -10.12
N LEU A 104 -8.83 -7.41 -8.92
CA LEU A 104 -7.45 -7.02 -8.62
C LEU A 104 -6.95 -7.79 -7.40
N GLU A 105 -5.64 -7.82 -7.19
CA GLU A 105 -5.00 -8.36 -5.99
C GLU A 105 -4.52 -7.23 -5.09
N VAL A 106 -4.72 -7.38 -3.78
CA VAL A 106 -4.05 -6.56 -2.76
C VAL A 106 -2.96 -7.41 -2.13
N VAL A 107 -1.71 -6.96 -2.23
CA VAL A 107 -0.56 -7.60 -1.59
C VAL A 107 -0.11 -6.73 -0.43
N CYS A 108 -0.29 -7.19 0.80
CA CYS A 108 0.03 -6.43 2.00
C CYS A 108 0.88 -7.21 3.00
N TRP A 109 1.47 -6.47 3.93
CA TRP A 109 1.91 -6.98 5.21
C TRP A 109 0.94 -6.54 6.30
N GLN A 110 0.70 -7.41 7.27
CA GLN A 110 -0.17 -7.10 8.41
C GLN A 110 0.41 -7.68 9.70
N MET A 111 0.17 -7.00 10.81
CA MET A 111 0.59 -7.51 12.11
C MET A 111 -0.26 -8.71 12.52
N ARG A 112 0.38 -9.83 12.82
CA ARG A 112 -0.20 -11.02 13.44
C ARG A 112 0.42 -11.25 14.82
N PRO A 113 -0.13 -12.12 15.68
CA PRO A 113 0.43 -12.40 17.00
C PRO A 113 1.91 -12.82 16.99
N ALA A 114 2.36 -13.51 15.93
CA ALA A 114 3.75 -13.93 15.75
C ALA A 114 4.66 -12.87 15.11
N GLY A 115 4.10 -11.74 14.65
CA GLY A 115 4.80 -10.68 13.93
C GLY A 115 4.15 -10.34 12.58
N PRO A 116 4.79 -9.49 11.77
CA PRO A 116 4.29 -9.15 10.45
C PRO A 116 4.30 -10.33 9.50
N GLU A 117 3.17 -10.59 8.85
CA GLU A 117 3.00 -11.63 7.84
C GLU A 117 2.48 -11.04 6.53
N ARG A 118 2.92 -11.61 5.42
CA ARG A 118 2.47 -11.23 4.08
C ARG A 118 1.13 -11.89 3.78
N LEU A 119 0.19 -11.12 3.22
CA LEU A 119 -1.09 -11.58 2.68
C LEU A 119 -1.22 -11.09 1.23
N ALA A 120 -1.65 -11.98 0.36
CA ALA A 120 -2.14 -11.64 -0.97
C ALA A 120 -3.61 -12.05 -1.02
N THR A 121 -4.50 -11.11 -1.34
CA THR A 121 -5.94 -11.35 -1.34
C THR A 121 -6.60 -10.77 -2.58
N GLN A 122 -7.60 -11.47 -3.09
CA GLN A 122 -8.41 -11.00 -4.20
C GLN A 122 -9.30 -9.84 -3.74
N SER A 123 -9.57 -8.93 -4.67
CA SER A 123 -10.40 -7.76 -4.45
C SER A 123 -11.24 -7.44 -5.68
N LEU A 124 -12.39 -6.82 -5.44
CA LEU A 124 -13.29 -6.31 -6.47
C LEU A 124 -13.37 -4.78 -6.37
N VAL A 125 -13.22 -4.08 -7.48
CA VAL A 125 -13.49 -2.64 -7.54
C VAL A 125 -14.99 -2.41 -7.47
N ILE A 126 -15.48 -1.90 -6.35
CA ILE A 126 -16.92 -1.68 -6.13
C ILE A 126 -17.39 -0.39 -6.80
N LYS A 127 -16.53 0.63 -6.78
CA LYS A 127 -16.85 1.93 -7.34
C LYS A 127 -15.58 2.59 -7.82
N GLU A 128 -15.62 3.00 -9.07
CA GLU A 128 -14.83 4.10 -9.56
C GLU A 128 -15.62 5.38 -9.28
N PRO A 129 -15.10 6.34 -8.53
CA PRO A 129 -15.75 7.63 -8.47
C PRO A 129 -15.27 8.41 -9.68
N ASP A 130 -16.21 8.84 -10.51
CA ASP A 130 -16.05 10.11 -11.19
C ASP A 130 -15.66 11.15 -10.11
N GLU A 131 -14.58 11.89 -10.40
CA GLU A 131 -14.02 12.98 -9.59
C GLU A 131 -13.19 12.63 -8.33
N ASN A 132 -13.25 11.44 -7.72
CA ASN A 132 -12.32 11.13 -6.60
C ASN A 132 -11.01 10.49 -7.08
N ALA A 133 -9.93 10.90 -6.43
CA ALA A 133 -8.58 10.39 -6.64
C ALA A 133 -8.35 8.96 -6.10
N TYR A 134 -9.42 8.27 -5.70
CA TYR A 134 -9.37 6.98 -5.01
C TYR A 134 -10.19 5.90 -5.73
N LEU A 135 -9.69 4.68 -5.69
CA LEU A 135 -10.42 3.45 -5.96
C LEU A 135 -11.07 2.98 -4.67
N ARG A 136 -12.33 2.57 -4.73
CA ARG A 136 -12.98 1.85 -3.64
C ARG A 136 -13.06 0.38 -4.01
N LEU A 137 -12.45 -0.46 -3.18
CA LEU A 137 -12.38 -1.91 -3.37
C LEU A 137 -12.91 -2.65 -2.15
N ALA A 138 -13.32 -3.89 -2.37
CA ALA A 138 -13.60 -4.85 -1.31
C ALA A 138 -12.66 -6.04 -1.46
N THR A 139 -12.09 -6.50 -0.35
CA THR A 139 -11.19 -7.66 -0.32
C THR A 139 -11.92 -8.91 0.18
N VAL A 140 -11.52 -10.08 -0.34
CA VAL A 140 -12.02 -11.38 0.13
C VAL A 140 -11.56 -11.62 1.57
N ASP A 141 -10.26 -11.47 1.83
CA ASP A 141 -9.71 -11.54 3.18
C ASP A 141 -9.80 -10.19 3.87
N ARG A 142 -9.98 -10.23 5.20
CA ARG A 142 -9.92 -9.01 6.01
C ARG A 142 -8.49 -8.49 6.04
N ILE A 143 -8.31 -7.28 5.53
CA ILE A 143 -7.09 -6.50 5.72
C ILE A 143 -7.21 -5.68 7.02
N THR A 144 -6.12 -5.57 7.77
CA THR A 144 -6.11 -4.91 9.08
C THR A 144 -5.02 -3.84 9.15
N HIS A 145 -4.88 -3.21 10.32
CA HIS A 145 -3.79 -2.28 10.61
C HIS A 145 -2.43 -2.79 10.13
N GLY A 146 -1.67 -1.90 9.49
CA GLY A 146 -0.40 -2.20 8.82
C GLY A 146 -0.51 -2.56 7.34
N SER A 147 -1.73 -2.77 6.82
CA SER A 147 -1.92 -2.93 5.37
C SER A 147 -1.74 -1.62 4.59
N SER A 148 -1.71 -0.46 5.26
CA SER A 148 -1.47 0.84 4.61
C SER A 148 -0.18 0.84 3.79
N GLY A 149 -0.23 1.46 2.62
CA GLY A 149 0.85 1.53 1.64
C GLY A 149 0.94 0.33 0.69
N SER A 150 0.04 -0.65 0.82
CA SER A 150 0.04 -1.84 -0.03
C SER A 150 -0.34 -1.53 -1.49
N PRO A 151 0.29 -2.17 -2.48
CA PRO A 151 -0.16 -2.08 -3.86
C PRO A 151 -1.48 -2.83 -4.08
N VAL A 152 -2.37 -2.22 -4.87
CA VAL A 152 -3.49 -2.88 -5.53
C VAL A 152 -3.07 -3.14 -6.98
N MET A 153 -3.03 -4.40 -7.42
CA MET A 153 -2.33 -4.78 -8.64
C MET A 153 -2.95 -5.96 -9.40
N ARG A 154 -2.61 -6.09 -10.69
CA ARG A 154 -2.91 -7.24 -11.55
C ARG A 154 -1.78 -7.38 -12.56
N ASP A 155 -1.22 -8.57 -12.72
CA ASP A 155 -0.15 -8.89 -13.70
C ASP A 155 1.05 -7.91 -13.68
N GLY A 156 1.53 -7.57 -12.47
CA GLY A 156 2.65 -6.62 -12.29
C GLY A 156 2.29 -5.15 -12.55
N LYS A 157 1.02 -4.85 -12.87
CA LYS A 157 0.51 -3.49 -13.00
C LYS A 157 -0.15 -3.04 -11.70
N VAL A 158 0.29 -1.93 -11.15
CA VAL A 158 -0.25 -1.32 -9.93
C VAL A 158 -1.30 -0.29 -10.31
N TYR A 159 -2.53 -0.50 -9.83
CA TYR A 159 -3.70 0.36 -10.05
C TYR A 159 -3.93 1.34 -8.91
N GLY A 160 -3.33 1.11 -7.74
CA GLY A 160 -3.34 2.09 -6.67
C GLY A 160 -2.52 1.70 -5.44
N VAL A 161 -2.43 2.64 -4.50
CA VAL A 161 -1.77 2.49 -3.19
C VAL A 161 -2.83 2.50 -2.12
N LEU A 162 -2.97 1.43 -1.35
CA LEU A 162 -3.93 1.34 -0.25
C LEU A 162 -3.60 2.39 0.82
N THR A 163 -4.56 3.24 1.18
CA THR A 163 -4.32 4.25 2.23
C THR A 163 -5.36 4.24 3.35
N MET A 164 -6.54 3.68 3.10
CA MET A 164 -7.60 3.64 4.11
C MET A 164 -8.37 2.31 4.06
N GLY A 165 -8.95 1.92 5.19
CA GLY A 165 -9.84 0.77 5.33
C GLY A 165 -10.98 1.08 6.29
N ARG A 166 -12.07 0.30 6.23
CA ARG A 166 -13.07 0.32 7.30
C ARG A 166 -12.56 -0.49 8.49
N ASP A 167 -12.51 0.16 9.67
CA ASP A 167 -12.15 -0.51 10.92
C ASP A 167 -13.34 -1.13 11.66
N HIS A 168 -14.59 -0.74 11.32
CA HIS A 168 -15.80 -1.19 12.02
C HIS A 168 -16.56 -2.28 11.26
N VAL A 169 -16.83 -3.38 11.97
CA VAL A 169 -17.72 -4.47 11.55
C VAL A 169 -19.08 -4.26 12.24
N GLU A 170 -20.15 -4.00 11.50
CA GLU A 170 -21.50 -4.22 12.04
C GLU A 170 -21.76 -5.72 12.10
N SER A 171 -21.82 -6.27 13.32
CA SER A 171 -22.18 -7.66 13.54
C SER A 171 -23.68 -7.85 13.35
N ALA A 172 -24.10 -8.29 12.17
CA ALA A 172 -25.44 -8.83 11.97
C ALA A 172 -25.44 -9.92 10.88
N GLY A 173 -25.59 -11.17 11.34
CA GLY A 173 -26.23 -12.30 10.64
C GLY A 173 -25.72 -12.66 9.24
N MET A 174 -25.21 -13.89 9.11
CA MET A 174 -24.87 -14.59 7.86
C MET A 174 -25.60 -14.04 6.62
N ALA A 175 -24.90 -13.21 5.85
CA ALA A 175 -25.40 -12.63 4.61
C ALA A 175 -24.44 -12.90 3.45
N PRO A 176 -24.92 -12.91 2.20
CA PRO A 176 -24.15 -13.37 1.03
C PRO A 176 -22.85 -12.59 0.81
N LEU A 177 -21.90 -13.18 0.07
CA LEU A 177 -20.56 -12.68 -0.29
C LEU A 177 -20.47 -11.15 -0.49
N ARG A 178 -21.47 -10.53 -1.12
CA ARG A 178 -21.56 -9.07 -1.33
C ARG A 178 -21.53 -8.25 -0.03
N ARG A 179 -22.12 -8.72 1.06
CA ARG A 179 -22.11 -8.04 2.37
C ARG A 179 -20.80 -8.23 3.13
N GLN A 180 -20.13 -9.38 2.95
CA GLN A 180 -18.76 -9.60 3.46
C GLN A 180 -17.77 -8.67 2.75
N LEU A 181 -17.89 -8.53 1.43
CA LEU A 181 -17.12 -7.58 0.64
C LEU A 181 -17.36 -6.13 1.10
N GLU A 182 -18.60 -5.74 1.39
CA GLU A 182 -18.90 -4.40 1.92
C GLU A 182 -18.26 -4.12 3.30
N GLN A 183 -18.06 -5.15 4.12
CA GLN A 183 -17.39 -5.04 5.43
C GLN A 183 -15.87 -4.93 5.30
N ASN A 184 -15.28 -5.53 4.27
CA ASN A 184 -13.86 -5.43 3.93
C ASN A 184 -13.58 -4.33 2.89
N THR A 185 -14.32 -3.22 2.97
CA THR A 185 -14.10 -2.08 2.07
C THR A 185 -12.81 -1.34 2.42
N CYS A 186 -12.03 -1.01 1.40
CA CYS A 186 -10.87 -0.16 1.52
C CYS A 186 -10.74 0.81 0.34
N TRP A 187 -9.83 1.78 0.49
CA TRP A 187 -9.58 2.81 -0.49
C TRP A 187 -8.10 2.86 -0.84
N ALA A 188 -7.84 2.92 -2.14
CA ALA A 188 -6.51 3.05 -2.69
C ALA A 188 -6.40 4.31 -3.53
N PHE A 189 -5.32 5.06 -3.38
CA PHE A 189 -5.04 6.21 -4.23
C PHE A 189 -4.68 5.75 -5.65
N LYS A 190 -5.36 6.31 -6.66
CA LYS A 190 -5.30 5.83 -8.06
C LYS A 190 -3.90 5.93 -8.66
N ALA A 191 -3.52 4.94 -9.46
CA ALA A 191 -2.26 4.91 -10.19
C ALA A 191 -2.08 6.09 -11.14
N SER A 192 -3.15 6.56 -11.81
CA SER A 192 -3.10 7.78 -12.64
C SER A 192 -2.64 9.01 -11.85
N ARG A 193 -2.99 9.09 -10.57
CA ARG A 193 -2.60 10.17 -9.68
C ARG A 193 -1.20 9.97 -9.10
N VAL A 194 -0.84 8.74 -8.72
CA VAL A 194 0.55 8.39 -8.36
C VAL A 194 1.51 8.79 -9.47
N ARG A 195 1.16 8.49 -10.73
CA ARG A 195 1.93 8.87 -11.92
C ARG A 195 2.16 10.37 -12.01
N SER A 196 1.17 11.19 -11.67
CA SER A 196 1.30 12.66 -11.71
C SER A 196 2.29 13.24 -10.70
N PHE A 197 2.76 12.43 -9.74
CA PHE A 197 3.72 12.84 -8.71
C PHE A 197 5.14 12.34 -8.94
N LEU A 198 5.30 11.33 -9.80
CA LEU A 198 6.60 10.84 -10.22
C LEU A 198 7.18 11.82 -11.25
N PRO A 199 8.48 12.16 -11.16
CA PRO A 199 9.15 13.04 -12.11
C PRO A 199 9.29 12.43 -13.50
#